data_AF-A0A7D5ZHE7-F1
#
_entry.id   AF-A0A7D5ZHE7-F1
#
_cell.length_a   1.000
_cell.length_b   1.000
_cell.length_c   1.000
_cell.angle_alpha   90.00
_cell.angle_beta   90.00
_cell.angle_gamma   90.00
#
_symmetry.space_group_name_H-M   'P 1'
#
loop_
_entity.id
_entity.type
_entity.pdbx_description
1 polymer ?
#
loop_
_entity_poly.entity_id
_entity_poly.type
_entity_poly.pdbx_seq_one_letter_code
_entity_poly.pdbx_strand_id
1 'polypeptide(L)'
;MKIALGMAILLLAATASAEQYYQPDPAKLAKLEAERCAKLQKEDSLISRRLSGGNNKSYDIEKMKARQQVVQADFNKYCTKK
;
A
#
# COMPACT_ATOMS: atom_id res chain seq x y z
N MET A 1 -44.86 -18.78 28.13
CA MET A 1 -43.96 -17.87 27.39
C MET A 1 -42.74 -17.54 28.26
N LYS A 2 -41.69 -18.38 28.28
CA LYS A 2 -40.47 -18.13 29.08
C LYS A 2 -39.16 -18.55 28.39
N ILE A 3 -39.19 -18.87 27.09
CA ILE A 3 -38.02 -19.37 26.34
C ILE A 3 -37.38 -18.27 25.47
N ALA A 4 -38.12 -17.21 25.14
CA ALA A 4 -37.64 -16.16 24.25
C ALA A 4 -36.57 -15.23 24.86
N LEU A 5 -36.46 -15.16 26.20
CA LEU A 5 -35.54 -14.22 26.85
C LEU A 5 -34.09 -14.74 26.90
N GLY A 6 -33.88 -16.06 26.89
CA GLY A 6 -32.54 -16.66 27.02
C GLY A 6 -31.69 -16.57 25.75
N MET A 7 -32.34 -16.51 24.57
CA MET A 7 -31.64 -16.47 23.28
C MET A 7 -31.12 -15.07 22.93
N ALA A 8 -31.71 -14.00 23.48
CA ALA A 8 -31.28 -12.63 23.20
C ALA A 8 -29.92 -12.30 23.85
N ILE A 9 -29.60 -12.91 25.00
CA ILE A 9 -28.37 -12.60 25.77
C ILE A 9 -27.12 -13.20 25.10
N LEU A 10 -27.25 -14.32 24.39
CA LEU A 10 -26.15 -14.96 23.66
C LEU A 10 -25.70 -14.18 22.42
N LEU A 11 -26.57 -13.37 21.82
CA LEU A 11 -26.26 -12.56 20.62
C LEU A 11 -25.49 -11.27 20.94
N LEU A 12 -25.61 -10.74 22.17
CA LEU A 12 -24.91 -9.52 22.61
C LEU A 12 -23.44 -9.77 23.00
N ALA A 13 -23.07 -11.01 23.36
CA ALA A 13 -21.70 -11.35 23.72
C ALA A 13 -20.77 -11.57 22.51
N ALA A 14 -21.33 -11.78 21.31
CA ALA A 14 -20.56 -12.07 20.10
C ALA A 14 -19.93 -10.81 19.45
N THR A 15 -20.40 -9.61 19.78
CA THR A 15 -19.89 -8.35 19.20
C THR A 15 -18.76 -7.73 20.00
N ALA A 16 -18.56 -8.10 21.27
CA ALA A 16 -17.53 -7.52 22.14
C ALA A 16 -16.09 -7.96 21.78
N SER A 17 -15.92 -9.06 21.04
CA SER A 17 -14.61 -9.61 20.70
C SER A 17 -14.08 -9.17 19.32
N ALA A 18 -14.84 -8.37 18.56
CA ALA A 18 -14.48 -7.96 17.21
C ALA A 18 -13.58 -6.71 17.17
N GLU A 19 -13.65 -5.84 18.16
CA GLU A 19 -12.92 -4.55 18.16
C GLU A 19 -11.42 -4.68 18.48
N GLN A 20 -10.98 -5.83 18.99
CA GLN A 20 -9.60 -6.03 19.42
C GLN A 20 -8.71 -6.74 18.39
N TYR A 21 -9.25 -7.03 17.20
CA TYR A 21 -8.56 -7.86 16.21
C TYR A 21 -7.51 -7.10 15.38
N TYR A 22 -7.57 -5.77 15.29
CA TYR A 22 -6.57 -5.00 14.54
C TYR A 22 -6.36 -3.60 15.12
N GLN A 23 -5.40 -3.46 16.03
CA GLN A 23 -4.88 -2.16 16.41
C GLN A 23 -3.78 -1.78 15.40
N PRO A 24 -3.88 -0.63 14.70
CA PRO A 24 -2.84 -0.19 13.80
C PRO A 24 -1.57 0.13 14.60
N ASP A 25 -0.53 -0.69 14.44
CA ASP A 25 0.80 -0.42 15.00
C ASP A 25 1.45 0.74 14.21
N PRO A 26 1.60 1.94 14.81
CA PRO A 26 2.12 3.10 14.10
C PRO A 26 3.56 2.92 13.63
N ALA A 27 4.38 2.16 14.38
CA ALA A 27 5.76 1.89 14.00
C ALA A 27 5.83 0.99 12.77
N LYS A 28 4.94 -0.01 12.70
CA LYS A 28 4.79 -0.87 11.52
C LYS A 28 4.32 -0.08 10.30
N LEU A 29 3.36 0.83 10.47
CA LEU A 29 2.88 1.69 9.39
C LEU A 29 4.00 2.61 8.86
N ALA A 30 4.74 3.29 9.75
CA ALA A 30 5.86 4.14 9.36
C ALA A 30 6.95 3.35 8.62
N LYS A 31 7.24 2.11 9.04
CA LYS A 31 8.17 1.22 8.34
C LYS A 31 7.68 0.88 6.93
N LEU A 32 6.41 0.52 6.78
CA LEU A 32 5.82 0.20 5.47
C LEU A 32 5.82 1.40 4.52
N GLU A 33 5.62 2.61 5.04
CA GLU A 33 5.73 3.85 4.27
C GLU A 33 7.17 4.11 3.81
N ALA A 34 8.16 3.96 4.70
CA ALA A 34 9.57 4.08 4.34
C ALA A 34 9.98 3.04 3.28
N GLU A 35 9.55 1.79 3.42
CA GLU A 35 9.78 0.73 2.43
C GLU A 35 9.13 1.03 1.08
N ARG A 36 7.91 1.59 1.08
CA ARG A 36 7.23 2.03 -0.15
C ARG A 36 8.07 3.07 -0.88
N CYS A 37 8.52 4.11 -0.17
CA CYS A 37 9.30 5.18 -0.78
C CYS A 37 10.65 4.71 -1.31
N ALA A 38 11.34 3.83 -0.58
CA ALA A 38 12.58 3.21 -1.06
C ALA A 38 12.37 2.38 -2.33
N LYS A 39 11.27 1.64 -2.44
CA LYS A 39 10.92 0.86 -3.64
C LYS A 39 10.66 1.77 -4.84
N LEU A 40 9.85 2.81 -4.67
CA LEU A 40 9.54 3.75 -5.74
C LEU A 40 10.79 4.48 -6.25
N GLN A 41 11.65 4.95 -5.35
CA GLN A 41 12.91 5.59 -5.73
C GLN A 41 13.85 4.65 -6.48
N LYS A 42 13.96 3.40 -6.02
CA LYS A 42 14.78 2.37 -6.69
C LYS A 42 14.26 2.06 -8.09
N GLU A 43 12.94 2.00 -8.25
CA GLU A 43 12.30 1.72 -9.53
C GLU A 43 12.54 2.86 -10.53
N ASP A 44 12.35 4.12 -10.13
CA ASP A 44 12.63 5.29 -10.99
C ASP A 44 14.10 5.34 -11.43
N SER A 45 15.04 5.06 -10.51
CA SER A 45 16.48 4.97 -10.83
C SER A 45 16.79 3.87 -11.86
N LEU A 46 16.15 2.70 -11.71
CA LEU A 46 16.32 1.58 -12.62
C LEU A 46 15.75 1.88 -14.01
N ILE A 47 14.58 2.51 -14.08
CA ILE A 47 13.98 2.93 -15.35
C ILE A 47 14.86 3.97 -16.04
N SER A 48 15.33 4.99 -15.31
CA SER A 48 16.23 6.01 -15.83
C SER A 48 17.51 5.42 -16.42
N ARG A 49 18.12 4.45 -15.71
CA ARG A 49 19.32 3.75 -16.19
C ARG A 49 19.05 2.91 -17.45
N ARG A 50 17.89 2.27 -17.52
CA ARG A 50 17.52 1.49 -18.72
C ARG A 50 17.28 2.41 -19.90
N LEU A 51 16.58 3.53 -19.71
CA LEU A 51 16.33 4.52 -20.76
C LEU A 51 17.62 5.12 -21.32
N SER A 52 18.65 5.32 -20.49
CA SER A 52 19.95 5.84 -20.94
C SER A 52 20.85 4.81 -21.63
N GLY A 53 20.56 3.51 -21.52
CA GLY A 53 21.41 2.41 -22.02
C GLY A 53 21.39 2.15 -23.53
N GLY A 54 20.65 2.93 -24.32
CA GLY A 54 20.75 2.98 -25.79
C GLY A 54 20.24 1.77 -26.61
N ASN A 55 20.09 0.59 -26.01
CA ASN A 55 19.77 -0.67 -26.73
C ASN A 55 18.29 -1.09 -26.66
N ASN A 56 17.38 -0.19 -26.29
CA ASN A 56 15.96 -0.53 -26.14
C ASN A 56 15.19 -0.36 -27.44
N LYS A 57 14.19 -1.22 -27.66
CA LYS A 57 13.22 -1.02 -28.75
C LYS A 57 12.31 0.16 -28.43
N SER A 58 11.74 0.79 -29.45
CA SER A 58 10.82 1.93 -29.28
C SER A 58 9.65 1.60 -28.36
N TYR A 59 9.04 0.42 -28.52
CA TYR A 59 7.93 -0.02 -27.66
C TYR A 59 8.34 -0.19 -26.18
N ASP A 60 9.58 -0.62 -25.91
CA ASP A 60 10.10 -0.74 -24.55
C ASP A 60 10.35 0.64 -23.94
N ILE A 61 10.86 1.59 -24.74
CA ILE A 61 11.07 2.98 -24.31
C ILE A 61 9.74 3.61 -23.92
N GLU A 62 8.69 3.45 -24.74
CA GLU A 62 7.36 3.99 -24.45
C GLU A 62 6.77 3.39 -23.16
N LYS A 63 6.85 2.06 -23.01
CA LYS A 63 6.41 1.38 -21.78
C LYS A 63 7.17 1.86 -20.55
N MET A 64 8.49 2.02 -20.66
CA MET A 64 9.32 2.52 -19.56
C MET A 64 8.99 3.97 -19.20
N LYS A 65 8.79 4.86 -20.18
CA LYS A 65 8.37 6.24 -19.93
C LYS A 65 6.99 6.30 -19.27
N ALA A 66 6.02 5.54 -19.76
CA ALA A 66 4.70 5.47 -19.15
C ALA A 66 4.77 4.96 -17.69
N ARG A 67 5.59 3.93 -17.44
CA ARG A 67 5.81 3.43 -16.08
C ARG A 67 6.50 4.47 -15.20
N GLN A 68 7.49 5.18 -15.72
CA GLN A 68 8.22 6.21 -14.99
C GLN A 68 7.30 7.33 -14.53
N GLN A 69 6.36 7.78 -15.38
CA GLN A 69 5.37 8.78 -15.02
C GLN A 69 4.50 8.33 -13.83
N VAL A 70 4.05 7.07 -13.84
CA VAL A 70 3.26 6.51 -12.72
C VAL A 70 4.09 6.45 -11.43
N VAL A 71 5.32 5.95 -11.50
CA VAL A 71 6.21 5.85 -10.33
C VAL A 71 6.50 7.23 -9.73
N GLN A 72 6.77 8.23 -10.56
CA GLN A 72 7.01 9.60 -10.11
C GLN A 72 5.76 10.23 -9.50
N ALA A 73 4.58 10.00 -10.08
CA ALA A 73 3.31 10.45 -9.52
C ALA A 73 3.04 9.83 -8.14
N ASP A 74 3.25 8.52 -7.98
CA ASP A 74 3.08 7.82 -6.71
C ASP A 74 4.11 8.29 -5.66
N PHE A 75 5.36 8.49 -6.08
CA PHE A 75 6.39 9.03 -5.18
C PHE A 75 6.00 10.44 -4.69
N ASN A 76 5.56 11.32 -5.59
CA ASN A 76 5.09 12.66 -5.22
C ASN A 76 3.82 12.64 -4.35
N LYS A 77 2.97 11.62 -4.51
CA LYS A 77 1.76 11.50 -3.71
C LYS A 77 2.05 11.02 -2.28
N TYR A 78 2.94 10.05 -2.13
CA TYR A 78 3.11 9.33 -0.86
C TYR A 78 4.43 9.61 -0.13
N CYS A 79 5.43 10.24 -0.78
CA CYS A 79 6.79 10.32 -0.24
C CYS A 79 7.36 11.75 -0.12
N THR A 80 6.79 12.75 -0.82
CA THR A 80 7.28 14.15 -0.75
C THR A 80 6.57 15.02 0.28
N LYS A 81 5.40 14.59 0.79
CA LYS A 81 4.75 15.25 1.93
C LYS A 81 5.32 14.70 3.23
N LYS A 82 6.27 15.42 3.83
CA LYS A 82 6.64 15.28 5.24
C LYS A 82 6.53 16.64 5.90
#